data_AF-A0A2G1YY35-F1
#
_entry.id   AF-A0A2G1YY35-F1
#
_cell.length_a   1.000
_cell.length_b   1.000
_cell.length_c   1.000
_cell.angle_alpha   90.00
_cell.angle_beta   90.00
_cell.angle_gamma   90.00
#
_symmetry.space_group_name_H-M   'P 1'
#
loop_
_entity.id
_entity.type
_entity.pdbx_description
1 polymer ?
#
loop_
_entity_poly.entity_id
_entity_poly.type
_entity_poly.pdbx_seq_one_letter_code
_entity_poly.pdbx_strand_id
1 'polypeptide(L)' 'MYLRASGLISSSRKIAVEKGWDFYALEREWQDFAKAQTAKGNPPDKIGGAFVAFCNKKDRLR' A
#
# COMPACT_ATOMS: atom_id res chain seq x y z
N MET A 1 -9.42 -4.39 -12.40
CA MET A 1 -9.83 -5.62 -11.68
C MET A 1 -8.62 -6.36 -11.09
N TYR A 2 -7.76 -5.70 -10.30
CA TYR A 2 -6.56 -6.36 -9.70
C TYR A 2 -6.53 -6.33 -8.17
N LEU A 3 -7.54 -5.72 -7.52
CA LEU A 3 -7.53 -5.45 -6.08
C LEU A 3 -8.86 -5.78 -5.37
N ARG A 4 -9.73 -6.63 -5.92
CA ARG A 4 -11.01 -6.94 -5.24
C ARG A 4 -11.04 -8.27 -4.48
N ALA A 5 -10.00 -9.09 -4.56
CA ALA A 5 -10.06 -10.49 -4.09
C ALA A 5 -9.05 -10.88 -2.99
N SER A 6 -8.38 -9.92 -2.34
CA SER A 6 -7.38 -10.26 -1.31
C SER A 6 -7.70 -9.54 -0.01
N GLY A 7 -8.09 -10.28 1.04
CA GLY A 7 -8.42 -9.79 2.39
C GLY A 7 -7.32 -8.99 3.11
N LEU A 8 -6.19 -8.75 2.44
CA LEU A 8 -5.06 -7.92 2.88
C LEU A 8 -5.36 -6.42 2.77
N ILE A 9 -6.25 -5.99 1.87
CA ILE A 9 -6.60 -4.55 1.71
C ILE A 9 -7.34 -4.02 2.95
N SER A 10 -8.18 -4.87 3.56
CA SER A 10 -8.85 -4.59 4.83
C SER A 10 -7.85 -4.27 5.95
N SER A 11 -6.72 -4.98 5.99
CA SER A 11 -5.67 -4.75 6.99
C SER A 11 -4.89 -3.46 6.71
N SER A 12 -4.52 -3.17 5.46
CA SER A 12 -3.86 -1.90 5.13
C SER A 12 -4.72 -0.68 5.41
N ARG A 13 -6.04 -0.78 5.18
CA ARG A 13 -6.98 0.31 5.45
C ARG A 13 -7.11 0.60 6.95
N LYS A 14 -7.12 -0.45 7.79
CA LYS A 14 -7.04 -0.29 9.25
C LYS A 14 -5.76 0.42 9.67
N ILE A 15 -4.60 -0.02 9.17
CA ILE A 15 -3.31 0.60 9.49
C ILE A 15 -3.26 2.07 9.04
N ALA A 16 -3.77 2.38 7.84
CA ALA A 16 -3.85 3.76 7.35
C ALA A 16 -4.65 4.66 8.29
N VAL A 17 -5.86 4.22 8.67
CA VAL A 17 -6.74 4.95 9.59
C VAL A 17 -6.13 5.06 10.99
N GLU A 18 -5.54 3.99 11.52
CA GLU A 18 -4.86 4.00 12.84
C GLU A 18 -3.65 4.93 12.88
N LYS A 19 -3.00 5.15 11.73
CA LYS A 19 -1.85 6.06 11.59
C LYS A 19 -2.26 7.49 11.23
N GLY A 20 -3.56 7.77 11.06
CA GLY A 20 -4.06 9.10 10.68
C GLY A 20 -3.86 9.46 9.21
N TRP A 21 -3.56 8.47 8.35
CA TRP A 21 -3.35 8.68 6.93
C TRP A 21 -4.62 8.46 6.12
N ASP A 22 -4.82 9.29 5.11
CA ASP A 22 -5.88 9.07 4.12
C ASP A 22 -5.55 7.88 3.23
N PHE A 23 -6.49 6.93 3.14
CA PHE A 23 -6.32 5.70 2.36
C PHE A 23 -6.05 6.00 0.87
N TYR A 24 -6.73 7.00 0.29
CA TYR A 24 -6.54 7.36 -1.11
C TYR A 24 -5.20 8.07 -1.35
N ALA A 25 -4.71 8.84 -0.39
CA ALA A 25 -3.38 9.44 -0.45
C ALA A 25 -2.28 8.36 -0.41
N LEU A 26 -2.41 7.39 0.52
CA LEU A 26 -1.52 6.23 0.60
C LEU A 26 -1.57 5.35 -0.65
N GLU A 27 -2.76 5.12 -1.20
CA GLU A 27 -2.94 4.33 -2.42
C GLU A 27 -2.24 4.99 -3.62
N ARG A 28 -2.35 6.31 -3.79
CA ARG A 28 -1.62 7.02 -4.85
C ARG A 28 -0.10 6.88 -4.69
N GLU A 29 0.41 7.13 -3.49
CA GLU A 29 1.85 7.08 -3.23
C GLU A 29 2.39 5.64 -3.44
N TRP A 30 1.60 4.65 -3.02
CA TRP A 30 1.88 3.26 -3.27
C TRP A 30 1.86 2.89 -4.76
N GLN A 31 0.90 3.39 -5.53
CA GLN A 31 0.86 3.16 -6.98
C GLN A 31 2.08 3.73 -7.69
N ASP A 32 2.55 4.90 -7.27
CA ASP A 32 3.77 5.51 -7.80
C ASP A 32 5.01 4.67 -7.45
N PHE A 33 5.13 4.26 -6.18
CA PHE A 33 6.19 3.35 -5.74
C PHE A 33 6.16 2.01 -6.48
N ALA A 34 4.99 1.41 -6.65
CA ALA A 34 4.81 0.15 -7.38
C ALA A 34 5.20 0.30 -8.86
N LYS A 35 4.86 1.42 -9.51
CA LYS A 35 5.31 1.74 -10.87
C LYS A 35 6.83 1.86 -10.94
N ALA A 36 7.46 2.57 -10.00
CA ALA A 36 8.91 2.71 -9.94
C ALA A 36 9.62 1.36 -9.74
N GLN A 37 9.09 0.49 -8.87
CA GLN A 37 9.61 -0.86 -8.63
C GLN A 37 9.43 -1.78 -9.86
N THR A 38 8.30 -1.64 -10.55
CA THR A 38 8.04 -2.35 -11.81
C THR A 38 9.02 -1.90 -12.90
N ALA A 39 9.30 -0.60 -13.00
CA ALA A 39 10.30 -0.05 -13.93
C ALA A 39 11.73 -0.53 -13.61
N LYS A 40 12.03 -0.83 -12.34
CA LYS A 40 13.28 -1.46 -11.90
C LYS A 40 13.35 -2.97 -12.15
N GLY A 41 12.30 -3.58 -12.73
CA GLY A 41 12.25 -5.02 -13.00
C GLY A 41 11.89 -5.87 -11.78
N ASN A 42 11.40 -5.27 -10.70
CA ASN A 42 10.97 -5.98 -9.49
C ASN A 42 9.47 -5.71 -9.21
N PRO A 43 8.56 -6.26 -10.05
CA PRO A 43 7.13 -6.05 -9.86
C PRO A 43 6.66 -6.66 -8.53
N PRO A 44 5.81 -5.97 -7.76
CA PRO A 44 5.31 -6.50 -6.50
C PRO A 44 4.34 -7.66 -6.75
N ASP A 45 4.82 -8.88 -6.59
CA ASP A 45 4.07 -10.14 -6.76
C ASP A 45 2.83 -10.19 -5.84
N LYS A 46 2.96 -9.64 -4.63
CA LYS A 46 1.85 -9.48 -3.66
C LYS A 46 1.58 -8.02 -3.37
N ILE A 47 0.86 -7.35 -4.26
CA ILE A 47 0.45 -5.94 -4.13
C ILE A 47 -0.09 -5.62 -2.73
N GLY A 48 -0.98 -6.47 -2.19
CA GLY A 48 -1.55 -6.28 -0.85
C GLY A 48 -0.54 -6.40 0.29
N GLY A 49 0.35 -7.40 0.25
CA GLY A 49 1.37 -7.59 1.28
C GLY A 49 2.46 -6.51 1.26
N ALA A 50 2.86 -6.11 0.05
CA ALA A 50 3.84 -5.05 -0.13
C ALA A 50 3.27 -3.67 0.27
N PHE A 51 1.97 -3.45 0.05
CA PHE A 51 1.26 -2.27 0.57
C PHE A 51 1.16 -2.26 2.10
N VAL A 52 0.84 -3.40 2.74
CA VAL A 52 0.87 -3.51 4.22
C VAL A 52 2.27 -3.19 4.76
N ALA A 53 3.33 -3.71 4.12
CA ALA A 53 4.70 -3.43 4.51
C ALA A 53 5.05 -1.94 4.32
N PHE A 54 4.58 -1.31 3.26
CA PHE A 54 4.71 0.12 3.01
C PHE A 54 4.01 0.96 4.09
N CYS A 55 2.75 0.63 4.41
CA CYS A 55 2.01 1.28 5.50
C CYS A 55 2.71 1.08 6.85
N ASN A 56 3.33 -0.07 7.10
CA ASN A 56 4.12 -0.31 8.31
C ASN A 56 5.38 0.57 8.37
N LYS A 57 6.08 0.76 7.26
CA LYS A 57 7.28 1.61 7.17
C LYS A 57 7.00 3.11 7.30
N LYS A 58 5.81 3.58 6.92
CA LYS A 58 5.41 4.99 7.05
C LYS A 58 5.28 5.40 8.52
N ASP A 59 5.84 6.54 8.87
CA ASP A 59 5.65 7.14 10.19
C ASP A 59 4.17 7.56 10.41
N ARG A 60 3.73 7.59 11.68
CA ARG A 60 2.38 8.10 11.98
C ARG A 60 2.34 9.59 11.62
N LEU A 61 1.31 10.00 10.89
CA LEU A 61 1.04 11.41 10.66
C LEU A 61 0.51 11.94 11.99
N ARG A 62 1.42 12.45 12.84
CA ARG A 62 1.11 12.96 14.17
C ARG A 62 1.39 14.45 14.21
#